data_AF-A0A7V9I657-F1
#
_entry.id   AF-A0A7V9I657-F1
#
_cell.length_a   1.000
_cell.length_b   1.000
_cell.length_c   1.000
_cell.angle_alpha   90.00
_cell.angle_beta   90.00
_cell.angle_gamma   90.00
#
_symmetry.space_group_name_H-M   'P 1'
#
loop_
_entity.id
_entity.type
_entity.pdbx_description
1 polymer ?
#
loop_
_entity_poly.entity_id
_entity_poly.type
_entity_poly.pdbx_seq_one_letter_code
_entity_poly.pdbx_strand_id
1 'polypeptide(L)'
;MRELQTGLWHWEARHPDWKPGEEWDEVVSSYAIDDGERLLLFDPLAPPSEINELAAERETAIVLTCPWHVRDARSLAERLGTPLYVPPPDEGDPNPVEGQVFRAGDRLPIGVEAFPGMEPND
;
A
#
# COMPACT_ATOMS: atom_id res chain seq x y z
N MET A 1 8.75 -12.36 -5.96
CA MET A 1 9.26 -11.00 -5.67
C MET A 1 10.41 -10.69 -6.61
N ARG A 2 10.55 -9.44 -7.06
CA ARG A 2 11.67 -8.94 -7.87
C ARG A 2 12.05 -7.52 -7.45
N GLU A 3 13.33 -7.21 -7.50
CA GLU A 3 13.82 -5.83 -7.41
C GLU A 3 13.76 -5.19 -8.81
N LEU A 4 13.08 -4.06 -8.93
CA LEU A 4 12.91 -3.33 -10.20
C LEU A 4 14.05 -2.33 -10.43
N GLN A 5 14.50 -1.73 -9.34
CA GLN A 5 15.65 -0.82 -9.23
C GLN A 5 16.12 -0.92 -7.78
N THR A 6 17.37 -0.54 -7.48
CA THR A 6 17.90 -0.49 -6.11
C THR A 6 16.89 0.12 -5.13
N GLY A 7 16.43 -0.69 -4.17
CA GLY A 7 15.47 -0.30 -3.14
C GLY A 7 14.00 -0.35 -3.55
N LEU A 8 13.67 -0.53 -4.83
CA LEU A 8 12.30 -0.66 -5.33
C LEU A 8 11.94 -2.13 -5.59
N TRP A 9 11.02 -2.65 -4.79
CA TRP A 9 10.58 -4.03 -4.83
C TRP A 9 9.17 -4.16 -5.37
N HIS A 10 8.92 -5.27 -6.07
CA HIS A 10 7.61 -5.66 -6.56
C HIS A 10 7.35 -7.13 -6.26
N TRP A 11 6.15 -7.44 -5.80
CA TRP A 11 5.65 -8.80 -5.74
C TRP A 11 4.16 -8.84 -6.08
N GLU A 12 3.68 -10.04 -6.31
CA GLU A 12 2.31 -10.32 -6.68
C GLU A 12 1.76 -11.37 -5.75
N ALA A 13 0.47 -11.28 -5.45
CA ALA A 13 -0.26 -12.26 -4.66
C ALA A 13 -1.69 -12.40 -5.20
N ARG A 14 -2.26 -13.60 -5.04
CA ARG A 14 -3.67 -13.85 -5.37
C ARG A 14 -4.56 -13.12 -4.39
N HIS A 15 -5.47 -12.28 -4.88
CA HIS A 15 -6.39 -11.57 -4.01
C HIS A 15 -7.44 -12.55 -3.43
N PRO A 16 -7.63 -12.60 -2.10
CA PRO A 16 -8.52 -13.58 -1.46
C PRO A 16 -9.99 -13.39 -1.85
N ASP A 17 -10.40 -12.15 -2.11
CA ASP A 17 -11.80 -11.83 -2.46
C ASP A 17 -12.11 -11.91 -3.96
N TRP A 18 -11.11 -12.18 -4.82
CA TRP A 18 -11.33 -12.27 -6.26
C TRP A 18 -12.24 -13.44 -6.63
N LYS A 19 -13.10 -13.24 -7.65
CA LYS A 19 -14.01 -14.25 -8.19
C LYS A 19 -14.02 -14.20 -9.73
N PRO A 20 -14.37 -15.30 -10.42
CA PRO A 20 -14.57 -15.26 -11.86
C PRO A 20 -15.65 -14.23 -12.25
N GLY A 21 -15.31 -13.33 -13.17
CA GLY A 21 -16.20 -12.27 -13.65
C GLY A 21 -15.95 -10.88 -13.06
N GLU A 22 -15.02 -10.76 -12.10
CA GLU A 22 -14.48 -9.46 -11.68
C GLU A 22 -13.75 -8.78 -12.86
N GLU A 23 -13.81 -7.45 -12.91
CA GLU A 23 -13.16 -6.64 -13.95
C GLU A 23 -11.66 -6.39 -13.70
N TRP A 24 -11.15 -6.86 -12.55
CA TRP A 24 -9.77 -6.75 -12.11
C TRP A 24 -9.12 -8.14 -11.97
N ASP A 25 -7.79 -8.18 -12.00
CA ASP A 25 -7.02 -9.42 -12.09
C ASP A 25 -7.00 -10.24 -10.79
N GLU A 26 -7.01 -11.57 -10.92
CA GLU A 26 -6.93 -12.51 -9.78
C GLU A 26 -5.63 -12.34 -8.97
N VAL A 27 -4.56 -11.93 -9.65
CA VAL A 27 -3.23 -11.72 -9.10
C VAL A 27 -2.94 -10.22 -9.13
N VAL A 28 -2.72 -9.61 -7.97
CA VAL A 28 -2.55 -8.16 -7.83
C VAL A 28 -1.13 -7.82 -7.38
N SER A 29 -0.65 -6.66 -7.83
CA SER A 29 0.69 -6.14 -7.52
C SER A 29 0.73 -5.41 -6.18
N SER A 30 1.86 -5.53 -5.50
CA SER A 30 2.27 -4.74 -4.35
C SER A 30 3.71 -4.27 -4.52
N TYR A 31 4.06 -3.16 -3.88
CA TYR A 31 5.38 -2.54 -4.01
C TYR A 31 5.96 -2.13 -2.67
N ALA A 32 7.29 -1.99 -2.62
CA ALA A 32 7.98 -1.36 -1.51
C ALA A 32 9.12 -0.47 -2.00
N ILE A 33 9.36 0.64 -1.32
CA ILE A 33 10.56 1.48 -1.48
C ILE A 33 11.35 1.43 -0.18
N ASP A 34 12.59 0.94 -0.22
CA ASP A 34 13.57 0.97 0.86
C ASP A 34 14.67 1.98 0.51
N ASP A 35 14.88 3.00 1.36
CA ASP A 35 15.96 3.96 1.21
C ASP A 35 17.17 3.68 2.13
N GLY A 36 17.14 2.55 2.84
CA GLY A 36 18.16 2.12 3.81
C GLY A 36 17.83 2.52 5.25
N GLU A 37 16.96 3.51 5.47
CA GLU A 37 16.51 3.94 6.80
C GLU A 37 14.99 3.74 6.99
N ARG A 38 14.23 3.95 5.92
CA ARG A 38 12.77 3.92 5.87
C ARG A 38 12.29 2.91 4.83
N LEU A 39 11.10 2.37 5.10
CA LEU A 39 10.39 1.49 4.18
C LEU A 39 8.98 2.03 3.91
N LEU A 40 8.62 2.22 2.65
CA LEU A 40 7.27 2.59 2.24
C LEU A 40 6.63 1.42 1.49
N LEU A 41 5.56 0.86 2.04
CA LEU A 41 4.78 -0.21 1.42
C LEU A 41 3.58 0.37 0.66
N PHE A 42 3.31 -0.15 -0.54
CA PHE A 42 2.15 0.21 -1.35
C PHE A 42 1.23 -0.99 -1.52
N ASP A 43 -0.03 -0.82 -1.12
CA ASP A 43 -1.10 -1.81 -1.23
C ASP A 43 -0.67 -3.24 -0.85
N PRO A 44 -0.06 -3.45 0.32
CA PRO A 44 0.59 -4.72 0.62
C PRO A 44 -0.43 -5.87 0.72
N LEU A 45 -0.18 -6.93 -0.05
CA LEU A 45 -0.86 -8.22 0.07
C LEU A 45 0.17 -9.33 0.16
N ALA A 46 0.08 -10.16 1.19
CA ALA A 46 0.97 -11.29 1.47
C ALA A 46 2.47 -10.92 1.27
N PRO A 47 3.00 -9.89 1.98
CA PRO A 47 4.38 -9.48 1.81
C PRO A 47 5.34 -10.66 2.06
N PRO A 48 6.34 -10.87 1.18
CA PRO A 48 7.38 -11.88 1.39
C PRO A 48 8.13 -11.70 2.72
N SER A 49 8.77 -12.75 3.21
CA SER A 49 9.57 -12.73 4.45
C SER A 49 10.56 -11.57 4.49
N GLU A 50 11.27 -11.35 3.38
CA GLU A 50 12.30 -10.33 3.22
C GLU A 50 11.73 -8.92 3.39
N ILE A 51 10.51 -8.67 2.89
CA ILE A 51 9.82 -7.38 3.08
C ILE A 51 9.36 -7.23 4.54
N ASN A 52 8.91 -8.31 5.19
CA ASN A 52 8.54 -8.27 6.60
C ASN A 52 9.75 -8.01 7.51
N GLU A 53 10.91 -8.58 7.18
CA GLU A 53 12.17 -8.35 7.89
C GLU A 53 12.60 -6.90 7.75
N LEU A 54 12.59 -6.34 6.54
CA LEU A 54 12.84 -4.91 6.32
C LEU A 54 11.85 -4.04 7.11
N ALA A 55 10.56 -4.37 7.09
CA ALA A 55 9.54 -3.60 7.79
C ALA A 55 9.74 -3.58 9.32
N ALA A 56 10.36 -4.62 9.88
CA ALA A 56 10.69 -4.69 11.30
C ALA A 56 11.95 -3.89 11.66
N GLU A 57 12.85 -3.64 10.70
CA GLU A 57 14.13 -2.96 10.93
C GLU A 57 14.15 -1.49 10.50
N ARG A 58 13.22 -1.07 9.64
CA ARG A 58 13.15 0.29 9.08
C ARG A 58 12.05 1.12 9.74
N GLU A 59 12.18 2.44 9.67
CA GLU A 59 11.03 3.32 9.91
C GLU A 59 10.02 3.11 8.77
N THR A 60 9.00 2.32 9.06
CA THR A 60 8.03 1.86 8.05
C THR A 60 6.84 2.82 7.98
N ALA A 61 6.24 2.91 6.80
CA ALA A 61 4.93 3.50 6.52
C ALA A 61 4.20 2.67 5.46
N ILE A 62 2.87 2.69 5.47
CA ILE A 62 2.03 2.01 4.47
C ILE A 62 1.18 3.05 3.74
N VAL A 63 1.06 2.92 2.43
CA VAL A 63 0.21 3.76 1.57
C VAL A 63 -0.78 2.85 0.85
N LEU A 64 -2.06 3.18 0.95
CA LEU A 64 -3.05 2.71 0.00
C LEU A 64 -3.10 3.69 -1.16
N THR A 65 -2.99 3.22 -2.40
CA THR A 65 -3.23 4.09 -3.56
C THR A 65 -4.71 4.27 -3.82
N CYS A 66 -5.54 3.39 -3.26
CA CYS A 66 -6.96 3.30 -3.53
C CYS A 66 -7.72 2.79 -2.29
N PRO A 67 -8.95 3.28 -1.95
CA PRO A 67 -9.69 2.85 -0.76
C PRO A 67 -9.93 1.35 -0.69
N TRP A 68 -10.17 0.67 -1.83
CA TRP A 68 -10.41 -0.78 -1.85
C TRP A 68 -9.14 -1.64 -1.81
N HIS A 69 -7.95 -1.04 -1.79
CA HIS A 69 -6.67 -1.76 -1.65
C HIS A 69 -6.31 -2.13 -0.20
N VAL A 70 -7.27 -2.13 0.72
CA VAL A 70 -7.04 -2.36 2.16
C VAL A 70 -6.17 -3.59 2.43
N ARG A 71 -6.44 -4.72 1.74
CA ARG A 71 -5.59 -5.93 1.74
C ARG A 71 -5.08 -6.25 3.15
N ASP A 72 -3.77 -6.45 3.32
CA ASP A 72 -3.13 -6.68 4.62
C ASP A 72 -2.76 -5.37 5.34
N ALA A 73 -2.99 -4.20 4.74
CA ALA A 73 -2.48 -2.92 5.25
C ALA A 73 -2.90 -2.63 6.69
N ARG A 74 -4.17 -2.89 7.06
CA ARG A 74 -4.65 -2.66 8.44
C ARG A 74 -3.91 -3.53 9.46
N SER A 75 -3.82 -4.83 9.20
CA SER A 75 -3.18 -5.78 10.12
C SER A 75 -1.67 -5.54 10.21
N LEU A 76 -1.03 -5.14 9.11
CA LEU A 76 0.37 -4.73 9.07
C LEU A 76 0.60 -3.43 9.85
N ALA A 77 -0.25 -2.42 9.66
CA ALA A 77 -0.15 -1.14 10.36
C ALA A 77 -0.25 -1.33 11.87
N GLU A 78 -1.24 -2.11 12.32
CA GLU A 78 -1.43 -2.45 13.73
C GLU A 78 -0.25 -3.24 14.31
N ARG A 79 0.19 -4.30 13.61
CA ARG A 79 1.28 -5.16 14.06
C ARG A 79 2.62 -4.43 14.16
N LEU A 80 2.91 -3.52 13.23
CA LEU A 80 4.17 -2.79 13.15
C LEU A 80 4.13 -1.45 13.90
N GLY A 81 2.95 -0.98 14.34
CA GLY A 81 2.78 0.33 14.96
C GLY A 81 3.16 1.48 14.03
N THR A 82 2.89 1.33 12.73
CA THR A 82 3.31 2.22 11.65
C THR A 82 2.14 3.07 11.11
N PRO A 83 2.39 4.29 10.61
CA PRO A 83 1.35 5.07 9.93
C PRO A 83 0.82 4.36 8.67
N LEU A 84 -0.52 4.40 8.53
CA LEU A 84 -1.24 4.02 7.33
C LEU A 84 -1.78 5.29 6.66
N TYR A 85 -1.29 5.59 5.47
CA TYR A 85 -1.75 6.66 4.61
C TYR A 85 -2.82 6.13 3.66
N VAL A 86 -3.94 6.83 3.56
CA VAL A 86 -5.09 6.43 2.76
C VAL A 86 -5.53 7.57 1.85
N PRO A 87 -6.09 7.28 0.65
CA PRO A 87 -6.70 8.32 -0.16
C PRO A 87 -8.02 8.77 0.49
N PRO A 88 -8.65 9.86 -0.01
CA PRO A 88 -9.99 10.22 0.41
C PRO A 88 -10.96 9.04 0.23
N PRO A 89 -11.89 8.81 1.17
CA PRO A 89 -12.85 7.74 1.02
C PRO A 89 -13.85 8.03 -0.09
N ASP A 90 -14.52 6.99 -0.57
CA ASP A 90 -15.66 7.14 -1.47
C ASP A 90 -16.78 7.95 -0.84
N GLU A 91 -17.47 8.74 -1.66
CA GLU A 91 -18.60 9.53 -1.21
C GLU A 91 -19.70 8.59 -0.65
N GLY A 92 -20.01 8.75 0.63
CA GLY A 92 -21.03 7.97 1.30
C GLY A 92 -20.57 6.60 1.81
N ASP A 93 -19.27 6.28 1.76
CA ASP A 93 -18.73 5.08 2.40
C ASP A 93 -19.05 5.08 3.91
N PRO A 94 -19.85 4.12 4.41
CA PRO A 94 -20.20 4.05 5.82
C PRO A 94 -19.05 3.56 6.71
N ASN A 95 -17.97 3.02 6.14
CA ASN A 95 -16.86 2.42 6.88
C ASN A 95 -15.51 2.64 6.19
N PRO A 96 -15.07 3.91 6.06
CA PRO A 96 -13.81 4.23 5.42
C PRO A 96 -12.62 3.61 6.14
N VAL A 97 -11.52 3.41 5.40
CA VAL A 97 -10.26 2.98 6.01
C VAL A 97 -9.74 4.05 6.95
N GLU A 98 -9.58 3.69 8.22
CA GLU A 98 -8.95 4.58 9.19
C GLU A 98 -7.45 4.71 8.87
N GLY A 99 -6.99 5.95 8.71
CA GLY A 99 -5.61 6.27 8.38
C GLY A 99 -5.41 7.77 8.21
N GLN A 100 -4.17 8.18 7.94
CA GLN A 100 -3.85 9.55 7.57
C GLN A 100 -4.25 9.80 6.13
N VAL A 101 -5.30 10.60 5.93
CA VAL A 101 -5.77 10.95 4.58
C VAL A 101 -4.74 11.85 3.88
N PHE A 102 -4.27 11.43 2.71
CA PHE A 102 -3.47 12.27 1.79
C PHE A 102 -4.31 12.77 0.62
N ARG A 103 -3.79 13.76 -0.11
CA ARG A 103 -4.37 14.33 -1.33
C ARG A 103 -3.32 14.49 -2.42
N ALA A 104 -3.77 14.64 -3.66
CA ALA A 104 -2.88 15.01 -4.76
C ALA A 104 -2.05 16.27 -4.43
N GLY A 105 -0.75 16.20 -4.68
CA GLY A 105 0.25 17.21 -4.34
C GLY A 105 0.88 17.03 -2.96
N ASP A 106 0.36 16.15 -2.10
CA ASP A 106 1.00 15.84 -0.82
C ASP A 106 2.30 15.08 -1.02
N ARG A 107 3.26 15.34 -0.12
CA ARG A 107 4.50 14.58 -0.02
C ARG A 107 4.39 13.55 1.10
N LEU A 108 4.52 12.29 0.72
CA LEU A 108 4.54 11.13 1.58
C LEU A 108 5.99 10.79 1.97
N PRO A 109 6.20 9.86 2.93
CA PRO A 109 7.54 9.42 3.31
C PRO A 109 8.41 9.02 2.10
N ILE A 110 9.73 9.07 2.28
CA ILE A 110 10.72 8.75 1.24
C ILE A 110 10.65 9.70 0.02
N GLY A 111 9.97 10.85 0.15
CA GLY A 111 9.92 11.87 -0.90
C GLY A 111 8.97 11.53 -2.05
N VAL A 112 8.05 10.59 -1.85
CA VAL A 112 6.99 10.26 -2.80
C VAL A 112 5.98 11.40 -2.86
N GLU A 113 5.55 11.76 -4.07
CA GLU A 113 4.52 12.78 -4.32
C GLU A 113 3.26 12.09 -4.82
N ALA A 114 2.12 12.42 -4.23
CA ALA A 114 0.82 11.89 -4.65
C ALA A 114 0.31 12.63 -5.88
N PHE A 115 -0.11 11.89 -6.91
CA PHE A 115 -0.77 12.42 -8.10
C PHE A 115 -2.20 11.89 -8.18
N PRO A 116 -3.12 12.57 -8.88
CA PRO A 116 -4.44 12.02 -9.15
C PRO A 116 -4.32 10.70 -9.93
N GLY A 117 -5.07 9.69 -9.52
CA GLY A 117 -5.25 8.44 -10.23
C GLY A 117 -6.28 8.54 -11.36
N MET A 118 -6.81 7.37 -11.76
CA MET A 118 -7.80 7.28 -12.84
C MET A 118 -9.20 7.66 -12.35
N GLU A 119 -9.57 7.16 -11.18
CA GLU A 119 -10.85 7.44 -10.52
C GLU A 119 -10.72 8.59 -9.50
N PRO A 120 -11.83 9.24 -9.08
CA PRO A 120 -11.79 10.39 -8.16
C PRO A 120 -11.12 10.13 -6.80
N ASN A 121 -11.02 8.87 -6.41
CA ASN A 121 -10.51 8.37 -5.14
C ASN A 121 -9.20 7.55 -5.30
N ASP A 122 -8.67 7.46 -6.53
CA ASP A 122 -7.35 6.92 -6.85
C ASP A 122 -6.28 8.03 -6.97
#